data_AF-A0A4U0GTQ5-F1
#
_entry.id   AF-A0A4U0GTQ5-F1
#
_cell.length_a   1.000
_cell.length_b   1.000
_cell.length_c   1.000
_cell.angle_alpha   90.00
_cell.angle_beta   90.00
_cell.angle_gamma   90.00
#
_symmetry.space_group_name_H-M   'P 1'
#
loop_
_entity.id
_entity.type
_entity.pdbx_description
1 polymer ?
#
loop_
_entity_poly.entity_id
_entity_poly.type
_entity_poly.pdbx_seq_one_letter_code
_entity_poly.pdbx_strand_id
1 'polypeptide(L)'
;MQEQIDYDVLSEALARIGYHDGEASEYHGTLCGALCVHKPEDIDLAHLIDSGDRPPAGSDAKTTALLQALRTQTFDALEDEGMSFELLLPDDDTALVPRVRALVAWCEGFLYGLSSRPGLDLSRCSDDAREIVHDMTQLTQAAVGEEDDPNVEETAYAELVEYLRVGAQLVFMELHPKPTLDPSASQTLH
;
A
#
# COMPACT_ATOMS: atom_id res chain seq x y z
N MET A 1 15.54 -15.58 9.12
CA MET A 1 14.20 -15.34 8.55
C MET A 1 13.57 -14.30 9.45
N GLN A 2 13.38 -13.08 8.96
CA GLN A 2 12.58 -12.10 9.69
C GLN A 2 11.13 -12.57 9.63
N GLU A 3 10.38 -12.37 10.71
CA GLU A 3 8.95 -12.67 10.76
C GLU A 3 8.20 -11.68 9.86
N GLN A 4 7.22 -12.18 9.10
CA GLN A 4 6.36 -11.34 8.26
C GLN A 4 5.58 -10.39 9.17
N ILE A 5 5.54 -9.10 8.83
CA ILE A 5 4.74 -8.14 9.57
C ILE A 5 3.28 -8.29 9.14
N ASP A 6 2.41 -8.62 10.08
CA ASP A 6 0.97 -8.75 9.87
C ASP A 6 0.19 -7.49 10.32
N TYR A 7 -1.14 -7.57 10.17
CA TYR A 7 -2.06 -6.48 10.50
C TYR A 7 -2.02 -6.08 11.97
N ASP A 8 -1.98 -7.04 12.89
CA ASP A 8 -2.01 -6.78 14.33
C ASP A 8 -0.69 -6.15 14.79
N VAL A 9 0.44 -6.66 14.31
CA VAL A 9 1.77 -6.14 14.61
C VAL A 9 1.92 -4.69 14.14
N LEU A 10 1.44 -4.37 12.94
CA LEU A 10 1.45 -2.99 12.43
C LEU A 10 0.49 -2.10 13.24
N SER A 11 -0.72 -2.57 13.52
CA SER A 11 -1.74 -1.85 14.29
C SER A 11 -1.21 -1.46 15.67
N GLU A 12 -0.59 -2.40 16.40
CA GLU A 12 0.03 -2.12 17.70
C GLU A 12 1.18 -1.11 17.61
N ALA A 13 1.94 -1.13 16.51
CA ALA A 13 3.06 -0.21 16.33
C ALA A 13 2.60 1.22 16.05
N LEU A 14 1.58 1.37 15.21
CA LEU A 14 0.93 2.63 14.90
C LEU A 14 0.20 3.21 16.12
N ALA A 15 -0.46 2.37 16.93
CA ALA A 15 -1.12 2.79 18.17
C ALA A 15 -0.15 3.49 19.16
N ARG A 16 1.12 3.07 19.23
CA ARG A 16 2.13 3.70 20.09
C ARG A 16 2.46 5.15 19.71
N ILE A 17 2.21 5.53 18.46
CA ILE A 17 2.47 6.87 17.93
C ILE A 17 1.17 7.64 17.62
N GLY A 18 0.04 7.20 18.18
CA GLY A 18 -1.23 7.94 18.16
C GLY A 18 -2.14 7.67 16.95
N TYR A 19 -1.90 6.57 16.23
CA TYR A 19 -2.81 6.06 15.21
C TYR A 19 -3.87 5.15 15.83
N HIS A 20 -5.00 4.96 15.15
CA HIS A 20 -6.18 4.25 15.63
C HIS A 20 -6.53 3.03 14.79
N ASP A 21 -7.45 2.21 15.31
CA ASP A 21 -7.90 0.96 14.67
C ASP A 21 -8.41 1.22 13.25
N GLY A 22 -7.94 0.43 12.30
CA GLY A 22 -8.26 0.56 10.86
C GLY A 22 -7.23 1.36 10.04
N GLU A 23 -6.41 2.19 10.68
CA GLU A 23 -5.39 3.01 9.99
C GLU A 23 -4.17 2.17 9.53
N ALA A 24 -4.03 0.91 9.99
CA ALA A 24 -2.94 0.02 9.56
C ALA A 24 -3.05 -0.36 8.07
N SER A 25 -4.26 -0.65 7.59
CA SER A 25 -4.50 -0.96 6.18
C SER A 25 -4.29 0.28 5.31
N GLU A 26 -4.77 1.45 5.74
CA GLU A 26 -4.48 2.73 5.07
C GLU A 26 -2.98 3.01 5.00
N TYR A 27 -2.24 2.80 6.10
CA TYR A 27 -0.79 3.02 6.14
C TYR A 27 -0.06 2.11 5.16
N HIS A 28 -0.41 0.82 5.16
CA HIS A 28 0.17 -0.13 4.22
C HIS A 28 -0.17 0.22 2.77
N GLY A 29 -1.41 0.61 2.49
CA GLY A 29 -1.83 1.10 1.17
C GLY A 29 -1.01 2.30 0.74
N THR A 30 -0.86 3.29 1.62
CA THR A 30 -0.07 4.51 1.38
C THR A 30 1.39 4.22 1.07
N LEU A 31 1.99 3.30 1.84
CA LEU A 31 3.33 2.81 1.56
C LEU A 31 3.43 2.15 0.18
N CYS A 32 2.48 1.27 -0.18
CA CYS A 32 2.46 0.61 -1.49
C CYS A 32 2.32 1.62 -2.65
N GLY A 33 1.41 2.58 -2.52
CA GLY A 33 1.22 3.64 -3.51
C GLY A 33 2.47 4.50 -3.68
N ALA A 34 3.12 4.88 -2.57
CA ALA A 34 4.37 5.63 -2.61
C ALA A 34 5.51 4.82 -3.25
N LEU A 35 5.61 3.53 -2.95
CA LEU A 35 6.57 2.61 -3.57
C LEU A 35 6.37 2.45 -5.08
N CYS A 36 5.15 2.66 -5.61
CA CYS A 36 4.94 2.68 -7.05
C CYS A 36 5.65 3.84 -7.76
N VAL A 37 5.97 4.94 -7.05
CA VAL A 37 6.45 6.18 -7.68
C VAL A 37 7.73 6.74 -7.10
N HIS A 38 8.19 6.22 -5.95
CA HIS A 38 9.41 6.59 -5.26
C HIS A 38 10.29 5.36 -5.01
N LYS A 39 11.60 5.60 -4.85
CA LYS A 39 12.49 4.57 -4.32
C LYS A 39 12.25 4.40 -2.82
N PRO A 40 12.44 3.20 -2.25
CA PRO A 40 12.21 2.97 -0.82
C PRO A 40 12.92 3.98 0.07
N GLU A 41 14.17 4.33 -0.21
CA GLU A 41 14.97 5.28 0.58
C GLU A 41 14.44 6.71 0.58
N ASP A 42 13.64 7.10 -0.43
CA ASP A 42 13.10 8.45 -0.58
C ASP A 42 11.76 8.63 0.16
N ILE A 43 11.18 7.56 0.69
CA ILE A 43 9.89 7.58 1.39
C ILE A 43 10.08 7.98 2.85
N ASP A 44 9.44 9.08 3.26
CA ASP A 44 9.36 9.49 4.66
C ASP A 44 8.27 8.70 5.41
N LEU A 45 8.69 7.63 6.08
CA LEU A 45 7.81 6.74 6.83
C LEU A 45 7.08 7.43 7.99
N ALA A 46 7.57 8.56 8.50
CA ALA A 46 6.95 9.26 9.61
C ALA A 46 5.75 10.11 9.20
N HIS A 47 5.65 10.47 7.92
CA HIS A 47 4.62 11.37 7.38
C HIS A 47 3.87 10.72 6.20
N LEU A 48 3.86 9.38 6.13
CA LEU A 48 3.19 8.64 5.07
C LEU A 48 1.69 8.94 5.03
N ILE A 49 1.01 8.95 6.17
CA ILE A 49 -0.37 9.43 6.27
C ILE A 49 -0.36 10.87 6.77
N ASP A 50 -1.22 11.73 6.20
CA ASP A 50 -1.47 13.08 6.72
C ASP A 50 -1.98 12.99 8.16
N SER A 51 -1.07 13.20 9.10
CA SER A 51 -1.25 12.87 10.50
C SER A 51 -1.38 14.12 11.34
N GLY A 52 -2.07 15.16 10.84
CA GLY A 52 -2.52 16.31 11.64
C GLY A 52 -1.52 16.78 12.72
N ASP A 53 -1.99 16.84 13.98
CA ASP A 53 -1.19 17.20 15.18
C ASP A 53 -0.60 15.97 15.92
N ARG A 54 -0.35 14.84 15.23
CA ARG A 54 0.14 13.60 15.87
C ARG A 54 1.67 13.65 16.08
N PRO A 55 2.20 12.98 17.12
CA PRO A 55 3.64 12.86 17.30
C PRO A 55 4.26 12.08 16.13
N PRO A 56 5.39 12.55 15.55
CA PRO A 56 6.02 11.89 14.42
C PRO A 56 6.53 10.51 14.83
N ALA A 57 6.52 9.53 13.90
CA ALA A 57 6.97 8.16 14.17
C ALA A 57 8.38 8.07 14.81
N GLY A 58 9.23 9.08 14.57
CA GLY A 58 10.54 9.25 15.21
C GLY A 58 10.52 9.42 16.74
N SER A 59 9.35 9.52 17.38
CA SER A 59 9.22 9.53 18.85
C SER A 59 9.33 8.13 19.48
N ASP A 60 9.17 7.05 18.70
CA ASP A 60 9.31 5.66 19.15
C ASP A 60 10.28 4.88 18.25
N ALA A 61 11.44 4.50 18.80
CA ALA A 61 12.48 3.77 18.06
C ALA A 61 12.07 2.36 17.62
N LYS A 62 11.21 1.68 18.39
CA LYS A 62 10.71 0.34 18.05
C LYS A 62 9.72 0.43 16.90
N THR A 63 8.82 1.41 16.94
CA THR A 63 7.90 1.67 15.82
C THR A 63 8.67 2.10 14.57
N THR A 64 9.65 2.99 14.70
CA THR A 64 10.52 3.38 13.56
C THR A 64 11.20 2.17 12.91
N ALA A 65 11.79 1.27 13.71
CA ALA A 65 12.45 0.07 13.19
C ALA A 65 11.47 -0.90 12.51
N LEU A 66 10.26 -1.03 13.04
CA LEU A 66 9.20 -1.86 12.46
C LEU A 66 8.72 -1.29 11.12
N LEU A 67 8.49 0.01 11.01
CA LEU A 67 8.08 0.66 9.76
C LEU A 67 9.16 0.55 8.68
N GLN A 68 10.44 0.62 9.07
CA GLN A 68 11.56 0.37 8.16
C GLN A 68 11.58 -1.08 7.66
N ALA A 69 11.33 -2.05 8.54
CA ALA A 69 11.22 -3.45 8.17
C ALA A 69 10.00 -3.70 7.26
N LEU A 70 8.86 -3.07 7.56
CA LEU A 70 7.65 -3.12 6.74
C LEU A 70 7.94 -2.63 5.33
N ARG A 71 8.57 -1.46 5.17
CA ARG A 71 8.97 -0.94 3.85
C ARG A 71 9.80 -1.94 3.06
N THR A 72 10.79 -2.55 3.70
CA THR A 72 11.64 -3.56 3.04
C THR A 72 10.82 -4.77 2.62
N GLN A 73 10.01 -5.35 3.51
CA GLN A 73 9.19 -6.52 3.20
C GLN A 73 8.15 -6.23 2.10
N THR A 74 7.47 -5.09 2.16
CA THR A 74 6.49 -4.66 1.16
C THR A 74 7.16 -4.45 -0.20
N PHE A 75 8.33 -3.81 -0.24
CA PHE A 75 9.07 -3.62 -1.49
C PHE A 75 9.51 -4.95 -2.10
N ASP A 76 10.12 -5.84 -1.30
CA ASP A 76 10.58 -7.15 -1.75
C ASP A 76 9.40 -7.99 -2.29
N ALA A 77 8.24 -7.93 -1.65
CA ALA A 77 7.05 -8.66 -2.08
C ALA A 77 6.41 -8.07 -3.35
N LEU A 78 6.41 -6.74 -3.51
CA LEU A 78 5.93 -6.08 -4.74
C LEU A 78 6.85 -6.35 -5.95
N GLU A 79 8.17 -6.49 -5.73
CA GLU A 79 9.13 -6.83 -6.78
C GLU A 79 9.15 -8.34 -7.12
N ASP A 80 8.61 -9.20 -6.25
CA ASP A 80 8.67 -10.65 -6.43
C ASP A 80 7.84 -11.14 -7.63
N GLU A 81 8.52 -11.69 -8.65
CA GLU A 81 7.93 -12.32 -9.83
C GLU A 81 6.98 -13.49 -9.48
N GLY A 82 7.11 -14.06 -8.28
CA GLY A 82 6.23 -15.08 -7.74
C GLY A 82 4.85 -14.57 -7.30
N MET A 83 4.58 -13.27 -7.39
CA MET A 83 3.32 -12.63 -6.97
C MET A 83 2.98 -12.92 -5.49
N SER A 84 3.98 -12.83 -4.59
CA SER A 84 3.83 -13.10 -3.16
C SER A 84 3.33 -11.90 -2.33
N PHE A 85 3.08 -10.75 -2.98
CA PHE A 85 2.50 -9.58 -2.33
C PHE A 85 1.12 -9.90 -1.76
N GLU A 86 0.88 -9.46 -0.52
CA GLU A 86 -0.39 -9.59 0.19
C GLU A 86 -0.85 -8.23 0.74
N LEU A 87 -2.16 -8.03 0.78
CA LEU A 87 -2.74 -6.86 1.42
C LEU A 87 -2.73 -7.04 2.94
N LEU A 88 -2.29 -6.01 3.66
CA LEU A 88 -2.31 -6.00 5.12
C LEU A 88 -3.70 -5.57 5.61
N LEU A 89 -4.54 -6.57 5.86
CA LEU A 89 -5.97 -6.46 6.24
C LEU A 89 -6.23 -7.26 7.53
N PRO A 90 -7.33 -6.98 8.25
CA PRO A 90 -7.74 -7.81 9.39
C PRO A 90 -7.95 -9.28 8.98
N ASP A 91 -7.62 -10.21 9.88
CA ASP A 91 -7.78 -11.65 9.68
C ASP A 91 -9.25 -12.04 9.44
N ASP A 92 -9.47 -13.19 8.79
CA ASP A 92 -10.77 -13.75 8.42
C ASP A 92 -11.67 -14.11 9.61
N ASP A 93 -11.09 -14.24 10.81
CA ASP A 93 -11.84 -14.34 12.07
C ASP A 93 -12.58 -13.02 12.43
N THR A 94 -12.22 -11.91 11.79
CA THR A 94 -12.89 -10.60 11.93
C THR A 94 -14.19 -10.58 11.13
N ALA A 95 -15.23 -9.94 11.68
CA ALA A 95 -16.47 -9.71 10.94
C ALA A 95 -16.20 -9.04 9.58
N LEU A 96 -17.01 -9.38 8.57
CA LEU A 96 -16.82 -8.92 7.18
C LEU A 96 -16.85 -7.39 7.05
N VAL A 97 -17.75 -6.69 7.75
CA VAL A 97 -17.90 -5.24 7.65
C VAL A 97 -16.59 -4.49 8.00
N PRO A 98 -15.92 -4.75 9.15
CA PRO A 98 -14.59 -4.21 9.41
C PRO A 98 -13.53 -4.52 8.34
N ARG A 99 -13.53 -5.74 7.80
CA ARG A 99 -12.61 -6.15 6.72
C ARG A 99 -12.84 -5.35 5.43
N VAL A 100 -14.09 -5.14 5.05
CA VAL A 100 -14.48 -4.28 3.91
C VAL A 100 -14.01 -2.84 4.14
N ARG A 101 -14.23 -2.29 5.33
CA ARG A 101 -13.76 -0.93 5.68
C ARG A 101 -12.24 -0.81 5.59
N ALA A 102 -11.51 -1.81 6.08
CA ALA A 102 -10.05 -1.86 6.00
C ALA A 102 -9.57 -1.93 4.54
N LEU A 103 -10.26 -2.68 3.67
CA LEU A 103 -9.94 -2.76 2.24
C LEU A 103 -10.16 -1.42 1.52
N VAL A 104 -11.25 -0.72 1.84
CA VAL A 104 -11.50 0.64 1.32
C VAL A 104 -10.40 1.59 1.78
N ALA A 105 -10.09 1.60 3.08
CA ALA A 105 -9.01 2.42 3.64
C ALA A 105 -7.64 2.10 3.00
N TRP A 106 -7.38 0.83 2.70
CA TRP A 106 -6.18 0.42 1.96
C TRP A 106 -6.13 1.06 0.57
N CYS A 107 -7.26 1.07 -0.16
CA CYS A 107 -7.34 1.71 -1.48
C CYS A 107 -7.18 3.23 -1.41
N GLU A 108 -7.78 3.89 -0.41
CA GLU A 108 -7.60 5.33 -0.16
C GLU A 108 -6.13 5.66 0.07
N GLY A 109 -5.48 4.89 0.95
CA GLY A 109 -4.04 5.00 1.20
C GLY A 109 -3.23 4.80 -0.09
N PHE A 110 -3.49 3.74 -0.85
CA PHE A 110 -2.79 3.47 -2.11
C PHE A 110 -2.89 4.64 -3.09
N LEU A 111 -4.09 5.18 -3.29
CA LEU A 111 -4.31 6.34 -4.16
C LEU A 111 -3.58 7.59 -3.63
N TYR A 112 -3.61 7.83 -2.31
CA TYR A 112 -2.89 8.92 -1.68
C TYR A 112 -1.38 8.79 -1.91
N GLY A 113 -0.80 7.63 -1.62
CA GLY A 113 0.61 7.34 -1.86
C GLY A 113 1.01 7.47 -3.33
N LEU A 114 0.17 7.02 -4.25
CA LEU A 114 0.41 7.15 -5.69
C LEU A 114 0.45 8.62 -6.14
N SER A 115 -0.40 9.45 -5.55
CA SER A 115 -0.49 10.89 -5.84
C SER A 115 0.70 11.72 -5.32
N SER A 116 1.57 11.12 -4.50
CA SER A 116 2.72 11.79 -3.89
C SER A 116 3.79 12.24 -4.92
N ARG A 117 3.79 11.67 -6.13
CA ARG A 117 4.66 12.12 -7.24
C ARG A 117 3.99 13.25 -8.04
N PRO A 118 4.47 14.50 -7.98
CA PRO A 118 3.88 15.60 -8.71
C PRO A 118 3.97 15.38 -10.23
N GLY A 119 2.86 15.58 -10.93
CA GLY A 119 2.79 15.45 -12.39
C GLY A 119 2.84 14.01 -12.90
N LEU A 120 2.53 13.01 -12.06
CA LEU A 120 2.25 11.66 -12.53
C LEU A 120 1.15 11.70 -13.60
N ASP A 121 1.46 11.17 -14.78
CA ASP A 121 0.55 11.12 -15.92
C ASP A 121 0.16 9.67 -16.20
N LEU A 122 -0.94 9.23 -15.60
CA LEU A 122 -1.46 7.87 -15.77
C LEU A 122 -1.87 7.58 -17.21
N SER A 123 -2.11 8.59 -18.05
CA SER A 123 -2.47 8.36 -19.46
C SER A 123 -1.35 7.69 -20.28
N ARG A 124 -0.12 7.71 -19.74
CA ARG A 124 1.05 7.04 -20.33
C ARG A 124 1.21 5.59 -19.89
N CYS A 125 0.37 5.12 -18.96
CA CYS A 125 0.36 3.74 -18.50
C CYS A 125 -0.54 2.87 -19.40
N SER A 126 -0.38 1.56 -19.25
CA SER A 126 -1.21 0.52 -19.84
C SER A 126 -2.68 0.72 -19.50
N ASP A 127 -3.56 0.16 -20.33
CA ASP A 127 -5.00 0.23 -20.10
C ASP A 127 -5.36 -0.46 -18.76
N ASP A 128 -4.74 -1.61 -18.47
CA ASP A 128 -4.90 -2.38 -17.23
C ASP A 128 -4.53 -1.56 -15.99
N ALA A 129 -3.37 -0.90 -15.97
CA ALA A 129 -2.96 -0.08 -14.82
C ALA A 129 -3.89 1.12 -14.59
N ARG A 130 -4.39 1.73 -15.67
CA ARG A 130 -5.37 2.83 -15.56
C ARG A 130 -6.72 2.34 -15.06
N GLU A 131 -7.16 1.15 -15.48
CA GLU A 131 -8.38 0.50 -15.01
C GLU A 131 -8.30 0.18 -13.52
N ILE A 132 -7.21 -0.42 -13.05
CA ILE A 132 -7.00 -0.71 -11.62
C ILE A 132 -7.10 0.55 -10.76
N VAL A 133 -6.40 1.63 -11.15
CA VAL A 133 -6.44 2.89 -10.40
C VAL A 133 -7.83 3.54 -10.46
N HIS A 134 -8.53 3.42 -11.59
CA HIS A 134 -9.90 3.89 -11.74
C HIS A 134 -10.85 3.11 -10.82
N ASP A 135 -10.75 1.79 -10.78
CA ASP A 135 -11.60 0.92 -9.98
C ASP A 135 -11.38 1.15 -8.49
N MET A 136 -10.14 1.28 -8.04
CA MET A 136 -9.83 1.71 -6.67
C MET A 136 -10.49 3.06 -6.36
N THR A 137 -10.48 4.01 -7.30
CA THR A 137 -11.14 5.31 -7.12
C THR A 137 -12.66 5.19 -7.05
N GLN A 138 -13.28 4.30 -7.83
CA GLN A 138 -14.72 4.06 -7.77
C GLN A 138 -15.11 3.35 -6.47
N LEU A 139 -14.30 2.39 -6.01
CA LEU A 139 -14.53 1.68 -4.76
C LEU A 139 -14.55 2.63 -3.56
N THR A 140 -13.57 3.53 -3.46
CA THR A 140 -13.52 4.51 -2.36
C THR A 140 -14.66 5.52 -2.42
N GLN A 141 -15.11 5.91 -3.62
CA GLN A 141 -16.27 6.80 -3.78
C GLN A 141 -17.60 6.11 -3.42
N ALA A 142 -17.77 4.83 -3.75
CA ALA A 142 -18.98 4.08 -3.43
C ALA A 142 -19.14 3.84 -1.93
N ALA A 143 -18.02 3.63 -1.21
CA ALA A 143 -18.03 3.48 0.24
C ALA A 143 -18.53 4.74 0.99
N VAL A 144 -18.42 5.92 0.37
CA VAL A 144 -18.89 7.19 0.92
C VAL A 144 -20.43 7.24 0.84
N GLY A 145 -21.10 6.63 1.83
CA GLY A 145 -22.56 6.65 1.98
C GLY A 145 -23.24 5.30 2.19
N GLU A 146 -22.51 4.19 2.08
CA GLU A 146 -23.02 2.81 2.18
C GLU A 146 -22.30 2.01 3.29
N GLU A 147 -21.98 2.65 4.42
CA GLU A 147 -21.15 2.08 5.51
C GLU A 147 -21.72 0.80 6.18
N ASP A 148 -22.97 0.46 5.90
CA ASP A 148 -23.72 -0.64 6.53
C ASP A 148 -24.54 -1.47 5.52
N ASP A 149 -24.07 -1.72 4.28
CA ASP A 149 -24.76 -2.68 3.39
C ASP A 149 -24.47 -4.14 3.83
N PRO A 150 -25.46 -4.88 4.37
CA PRO A 150 -25.27 -6.25 4.81
C PRO A 150 -25.21 -7.29 3.66
N ASN A 151 -25.28 -6.85 2.40
CA ASN A 151 -25.33 -7.77 1.25
C ASN A 151 -23.95 -8.13 0.66
N VAL A 152 -22.84 -7.64 1.22
CA VAL A 152 -21.51 -8.08 0.78
C VAL A 152 -21.31 -9.55 1.17
N GLU A 153 -21.01 -10.39 0.19
CA GLU A 153 -20.74 -11.82 0.40
C GLU A 153 -19.23 -12.05 0.59
N GLU A 154 -18.86 -13.01 1.46
CA GLU A 154 -17.45 -13.39 1.70
C GLU A 154 -16.69 -13.74 0.41
N THR A 155 -17.36 -14.40 -0.53
CA THR A 155 -16.75 -14.75 -1.83
C THR A 155 -16.46 -13.51 -2.67
N ALA A 156 -17.38 -12.55 -2.72
CA ALA A 156 -17.17 -11.31 -3.45
C ALA A 156 -16.05 -10.47 -2.82
N TYR A 157 -15.95 -10.46 -1.48
CA TYR A 157 -14.85 -9.82 -0.78
C TYR A 157 -13.50 -10.47 -1.12
N ALA A 158 -13.40 -11.80 -1.06
CA ALA A 158 -12.16 -12.51 -1.38
C ALA A 158 -11.71 -12.29 -2.83
N GLU A 159 -12.66 -12.28 -3.78
CA GLU A 159 -12.38 -11.96 -5.19
C GLU A 159 -11.87 -10.53 -5.36
N LEU A 160 -12.47 -9.56 -4.65
CA LEU A 160 -12.04 -8.17 -4.70
C LEU A 160 -10.65 -7.98 -4.07
N VAL A 161 -10.37 -8.64 -2.95
CA VAL A 161 -9.04 -8.64 -2.31
C VAL A 161 -7.98 -9.15 -3.30
N GLU A 162 -8.24 -10.29 -3.96
CA GLU A 162 -7.31 -10.86 -4.94
C GLU A 162 -7.11 -9.95 -6.15
N TYR A 163 -8.19 -9.37 -6.68
CA TYR A 163 -8.11 -8.39 -7.77
C TYR A 163 -7.21 -7.21 -7.40
N LEU A 164 -7.40 -6.63 -6.22
CA LEU A 164 -6.63 -5.48 -5.75
C LEU A 164 -5.18 -5.84 -5.45
N ARG A 165 -4.92 -7.03 -4.90
CA ARG A 165 -3.57 -7.56 -4.64
C ARG A 165 -2.76 -7.65 -5.94
N VAL A 166 -3.32 -8.32 -6.96
CA VAL A 166 -2.68 -8.44 -8.28
C VAL A 166 -2.56 -7.08 -8.96
N GLY A 167 -3.61 -6.26 -8.87
CA GLY A 167 -3.64 -4.95 -9.49
C GLY A 167 -2.59 -4.00 -8.92
N ALA A 168 -2.42 -3.97 -7.60
CA ALA A 168 -1.39 -3.17 -6.93
C ALA A 168 0.01 -3.54 -7.41
N GLN A 169 0.30 -4.84 -7.52
CA GLN A 169 1.60 -5.32 -8.00
C GLN A 169 1.83 -4.98 -9.48
N LEU A 170 0.78 -5.05 -10.32
CA LEU A 170 0.86 -4.63 -11.72
C LEU A 170 1.19 -3.13 -11.84
N VAL A 171 0.49 -2.29 -11.09
CA VAL A 171 0.74 -0.83 -11.06
C VAL A 171 2.17 -0.55 -10.59
N PHE A 172 2.66 -1.25 -9.57
CA PHE A 172 4.04 -1.14 -9.11
C PHE A 172 5.05 -1.49 -10.21
N MET A 173 4.92 -2.65 -10.85
CA MET A 173 5.85 -3.12 -11.90
C MET A 173 5.95 -2.15 -13.09
N GLU A 174 4.85 -1.46 -13.38
CA GLU A 174 4.78 -0.49 -14.47
C GLU A 174 5.38 0.88 -14.09
N LEU A 175 5.08 1.38 -12.89
CA LEU A 175 5.40 2.75 -12.49
C LEU A 175 6.73 2.90 -11.73
N HIS A 176 7.19 1.83 -11.05
CA HIS A 176 8.32 1.92 -10.14
C HIS A 176 9.57 2.44 -10.86
N PRO A 177 10.31 3.43 -10.29
CA PRO A 177 11.53 3.95 -10.87
C PRO A 177 12.61 2.87 -11.05
N LYS A 178 12.80 2.40 -12.29
CA LYS A 178 13.87 1.44 -12.60
C LYS A 178 15.25 2.13 -12.50
N PRO A 179 16.29 1.43 -12.02
CA PRO A 179 17.66 1.94 -12.11
C PRO A 179 17.98 2.25 -13.57
N THR A 180 18.25 3.51 -13.89
CA THR A 180 18.81 3.87 -15.19
C THR A 180 20.19 3.23 -15.27
N LEU A 181 20.32 2.15 -16.05
CA LEU A 181 21.63 1.64 -16.44
C LEU A 181 22.37 2.77 -17.16
N ASP A 182 23.50 3.21 -16.61
CA ASP A 182 24.37 4.17 -17.28
C ASP A 182 24.87 3.54 -18.61
N PRO A 183 24.50 4.09 -19.78
CA PRO A 183 24.94 3.56 -21.08
C PRO A 183 26.47 3.52 -21.23
N SER A 184 27.19 4.27 -20.38
CA SER A 184 28.65 4.37 -20.39
C SER A 184 29.34 3.15 -19.77
N ALA A 185 28.64 2.36 -18.94
CA ALA A 185 29.22 1.18 -18.29
C ALA A 185 29.38 -0.03 -19.23
N SER A 186 28.73 -0.02 -20.41
CA SER A 186 28.85 -1.08 -21.41
C SER A 186 30.02 -0.91 -22.41
N GLN A 187 30.80 0.18 -22.34
CA GLN A 187 31.84 0.46 -23.35
C GLN A 187 33.28 0.03 -22.98
N THR A 188 33.52 -0.56 -21.81
CA THR A 188 34.88 -1.02 -21.43
C THR A 188 35.03 -2.53 -21.43
N LEU A 189 34.76 -3.16 -22.57
CA LEU A 189 35.27 -4.50 -22.91
C LEU A 189 35.62 -4.52 -24.41
N HIS A 190 36.80 -3.99 -24.75
CA HIS A 190 37.47 -4.25 -26.02
C HIS A 190 38.98 -4.07 -25.88
#